data_AF-A0A9P6BK25-F1
#
_entry.id   AF-A0A9P6BK25-F1
#
_cell.length_a   1.000
_cell.length_b   1.000
_cell.length_c   1.000
_cell.angle_alpha   90.00
_cell.angle_beta   90.00
_cell.angle_gamma   90.00
#
_symmetry.space_group_name_H-M   'P 1'
#
loop_
_entity.id
_entity.type
_entity.pdbx_description
1 polymer ?
#
loop_
_entity_poly.entity_id
_entity_poly.type
_entity_poly.pdbx_seq_one_letter_code
_entity_poly.pdbx_strand_id
1 'polypeptide(L)'
;MNLYHSDVWFSSTPCKAAACTKHTRFDYTASSTFQRVGQPWVTMYGDNSAAAGVLASDIVDIGDVSVRQTSVKAFIDNAIAANILAQPAVSAFLPSVRLIGESRYTGSLRYVPVTKKGYWKVHISDVKVTGTSTGVSLEGVINTCTTLTIMGNVVVAQLYKSINGATYSSSLGGWLIPCSLGSSSESISFTMGGRDYQVSLTDLAWAPVIAGSSTCFYGIQVGEDDLWILGDIFIKNNYCVFDHSADPSITIAPLKY
;
A
#
# COMPACT_ATOMS: atom_id res chain seq x y z
N MET A 1 -5.63 -4.07 -6.00
CA MET A 1 -5.41 -2.91 -6.88
C MET A 1 -4.17 -2.21 -6.39
N ASN A 2 -3.23 -1.88 -7.28
CA ASN A 2 -2.08 -1.06 -6.94
C ASN A 2 -2.51 0.40 -6.99
N LEU A 3 -2.26 1.16 -5.92
CA LEU A 3 -2.64 2.57 -5.85
C LEU A 3 -1.50 3.50 -6.31
N TYR A 4 -0.33 2.94 -6.57
CA TYR A 4 0.85 3.63 -7.13
C TYR A 4 1.06 3.33 -8.63
N HIS A 5 0.51 2.22 -9.14
CA HIS A 5 0.45 1.88 -10.56
C HIS A 5 -0.99 1.63 -10.98
N SER A 6 -1.41 2.20 -12.11
CA SER A 6 -2.77 2.08 -12.64
C SER A 6 -3.07 0.78 -13.39
N ASP A 7 -2.07 -0.08 -13.55
CA ASP A 7 -2.14 -1.25 -14.42
C ASP A 7 -2.77 -2.46 -13.73
N VAL A 8 -3.61 -3.18 -14.46
CA VAL A 8 -4.10 -4.51 -14.08
C VAL A 8 -3.53 -5.50 -15.08
N TRP A 9 -2.71 -6.43 -14.59
CA TRP A 9 -2.13 -7.51 -15.37
C TRP A 9 -2.21 -8.82 -14.60
N PHE A 10 -2.24 -9.92 -15.35
CA PHE A 10 -2.28 -11.27 -14.81
C PHE A 10 -1.55 -12.22 -15.76
N SER A 11 -1.07 -13.34 -15.22
CA SER A 11 -0.46 -14.37 -16.04
C SER A 11 -1.51 -15.04 -16.94
N SER A 12 -1.15 -15.34 -18.19
CA SER A 12 -2.01 -15.99 -19.17
C SER A 12 -1.50 -17.39 -19.52
N THR A 13 -2.36 -18.25 -20.08
CA THR A 13 -2.00 -19.63 -20.44
C THR A 13 -0.78 -19.77 -21.38
N PRO A 14 -0.47 -18.81 -22.29
CA PRO A 14 0.76 -18.84 -23.07
C PRO A 14 2.04 -18.55 -22.25
N CYS A 15 1.94 -17.89 -21.09
CA CYS A 15 3.12 -17.56 -20.29
C CYS A 15 3.82 -18.84 -19.79
N LYS A 16 5.10 -18.99 -20.15
CA LYS A 16 5.94 -20.14 -19.78
C LYS A 16 6.99 -19.82 -18.72
N ALA A 17 7.10 -18.57 -18.28
CA ALA A 17 8.02 -18.20 -17.22
C ALA A 17 7.72 -18.99 -15.93
N ALA A 18 8.75 -19.34 -15.17
CA ALA A 18 8.60 -20.13 -13.94
C ALA A 18 7.73 -19.43 -12.88
N ALA A 19 7.64 -18.10 -12.91
CA ALA A 19 6.70 -17.35 -12.09
C ALA A 19 5.25 -17.69 -12.48
N CYS A 20 4.91 -17.63 -13.77
CA CYS A 20 3.56 -17.90 -14.26
C CYS A 20 3.05 -19.33 -13.98
N THR A 21 3.94 -20.33 -13.95
CA THR A 21 3.52 -21.73 -13.73
C THR A 21 3.12 -22.02 -12.27
N LYS A 22 3.46 -21.13 -11.34
CA LYS A 22 3.07 -21.22 -9.93
C LYS A 22 1.73 -20.55 -9.63
N HIS A 23 1.12 -19.88 -10.61
CA HIS A 23 -0.11 -19.12 -10.44
C HIS A 23 -1.23 -19.64 -11.36
N THR A 24 -2.47 -19.35 -10.97
CA THR A 24 -3.61 -19.47 -11.88
C THR A 24 -3.37 -18.57 -13.08
N ARG A 25 -3.55 -19.14 -14.27
CA ARG A 25 -3.34 -18.44 -15.54
C ARG A 25 -4.67 -18.20 -16.20
N PHE A 26 -4.87 -16.99 -16.69
CA PHE A 26 -6.04 -16.62 -17.48
C PHE A 26 -6.02 -17.36 -18.82
N ASP A 27 -7.05 -18.17 -19.05
CA ASP A 27 -7.30 -18.80 -20.34
C ASP A 27 -8.21 -17.91 -21.19
N TYR A 28 -7.58 -17.08 -22.02
CA TYR A 28 -8.27 -16.14 -22.90
C TYR A 28 -9.15 -16.84 -23.96
N THR A 29 -8.92 -18.12 -24.26
CA THR A 29 -9.72 -18.87 -25.23
C THR A 29 -11.08 -19.28 -24.67
N ALA A 30 -11.21 -19.32 -23.35
CA ALA A 30 -12.45 -19.66 -22.65
C ALA A 30 -13.37 -18.45 -22.43
N SER A 31 -12.88 -17.23 -22.68
CA SER A 31 -13.66 -16.00 -22.49
C SER A 31 -14.33 -15.58 -23.81
N SER A 32 -15.65 -15.48 -23.80
CA SER A 32 -16.43 -14.97 -24.94
C SER A 32 -16.35 -13.45 -25.08
N THR A 33 -15.88 -12.74 -24.05
CA THR A 33 -15.79 -11.27 -24.00
C THR A 33 -14.39 -10.74 -24.22
N PHE A 34 -13.41 -11.64 -24.34
CA PHE A 34 -12.01 -11.33 -24.60
C PHE A 34 -11.81 -10.68 -25.97
N GLN A 35 -11.01 -9.62 -25.98
CA GLN A 35 -10.60 -8.89 -27.17
C GLN A 35 -9.09 -8.66 -27.11
N ARG A 36 -8.38 -9.23 -28.09
CA ARG A 36 -6.94 -9.03 -28.22
C ARG A 36 -6.65 -7.64 -28.78
N VAL A 37 -5.84 -6.85 -28.08
CA VAL A 37 -5.26 -5.60 -28.61
C VAL A 37 -3.88 -5.89 -29.23
N GLY A 38 -3.05 -6.68 -28.55
CA GLY A 38 -1.82 -7.26 -29.09
C GLY A 38 -0.56 -6.38 -29.01
N GLN A 39 -0.68 -5.12 -28.62
CA GLN A 39 0.46 -4.23 -28.38
C GLN A 39 1.29 -4.73 -27.19
N PRO A 40 2.62 -4.86 -27.29
CA PRO A 40 3.46 -5.28 -26.18
C PRO A 40 3.58 -4.20 -25.10
N TRP A 41 3.79 -4.61 -23.86
CA TRP A 41 4.08 -3.73 -22.72
C TRP A 41 5.13 -4.37 -21.80
N VAL A 42 5.84 -3.51 -21.06
CA VAL A 42 6.80 -3.87 -20.02
C VAL A 42 6.61 -2.90 -18.87
N THR A 43 6.70 -3.40 -17.64
CA THR A 43 6.72 -2.59 -16.42
C THR A 43 7.82 -3.09 -15.48
N MET A 44 8.40 -2.17 -14.71
CA MET A 44 9.43 -2.44 -13.70
C MET A 44 9.02 -1.78 -12.40
N TYR A 45 9.20 -2.49 -11.29
CA TYR A 45 8.84 -2.03 -9.95
C TYR A 45 10.08 -1.57 -9.18
N GLY A 46 9.86 -0.82 -8.10
CA GLY A 46 10.94 -0.29 -7.25
C GLY A 46 11.75 -1.36 -6.51
N ASP A 47 11.26 -2.60 -6.42
CA ASP A 47 11.99 -3.75 -5.88
C ASP A 47 12.81 -4.51 -6.94
N ASN A 48 12.97 -3.90 -8.14
CA ASN A 48 13.61 -4.48 -9.33
C ASN A 48 12.89 -5.70 -9.94
N SER A 49 11.66 -6.01 -9.49
CA SER A 49 10.83 -6.98 -10.20
C SER A 49 10.28 -6.36 -11.50
N ALA A 50 9.94 -7.21 -12.47
CA ALA A 50 9.43 -6.77 -13.77
C ALA A 50 8.35 -7.71 -14.30
N ALA A 51 7.45 -7.16 -15.09
CA ALA A 51 6.45 -7.93 -15.84
C ALA A 51 6.39 -7.42 -17.28
N ALA A 52 6.08 -8.33 -18.21
CA ALA A 52 5.93 -8.01 -19.62
C ALA A 52 4.82 -8.86 -20.22
N GLY A 53 4.16 -8.34 -21.25
CA GLY A 53 3.07 -9.03 -21.90
C GLY A 53 2.55 -8.30 -23.13
N VAL A 54 1.29 -8.59 -23.46
CA VAL A 54 0.54 -7.92 -24.53
C VAL A 54 -0.76 -7.36 -23.96
N LEU A 55 -1.21 -6.23 -24.51
CA LEU A 55 -2.46 -5.60 -24.12
C LEU A 55 -3.65 -6.43 -24.63
N ALA A 56 -4.71 -6.44 -23.83
CA ALA A 56 -6.00 -7.04 -24.15
C ALA A 56 -7.11 -6.28 -23.43
N SER A 57 -8.35 -6.51 -23.85
CA SER A 57 -9.55 -6.07 -23.16
C SER A 57 -10.43 -7.27 -22.84
N ASP A 58 -11.03 -7.28 -21.67
CA ASP A 58 -12.04 -8.26 -21.29
C ASP A 58 -12.97 -7.65 -20.22
N ILE A 59 -14.04 -8.36 -19.87
CA ILE A 59 -14.79 -8.07 -18.66
C ILE A 59 -13.97 -8.55 -17.46
N VAL A 60 -13.76 -7.67 -16.49
CA VAL A 60 -13.07 -7.96 -15.24
C VAL A 60 -14.04 -7.69 -14.10
N ASP A 61 -14.11 -8.66 -13.19
CA ASP A 61 -14.93 -8.57 -11.99
C ASP A 61 -14.03 -8.36 -10.77
N ILE A 62 -14.30 -7.32 -9.97
CA ILE A 62 -13.67 -7.10 -8.67
C ILE A 62 -14.78 -6.88 -7.65
N GLY A 63 -14.98 -7.89 -6.79
CA GLY A 63 -16.10 -7.89 -5.85
C GLY A 63 -17.42 -8.01 -6.60
N ASP A 64 -18.30 -7.04 -6.40
CA ASP A 64 -19.62 -6.90 -7.02
C ASP A 64 -19.61 -6.02 -8.29
N VAL A 65 -18.44 -5.49 -8.67
CA VAL A 65 -18.31 -4.58 -9.82
C VAL A 65 -17.70 -5.33 -11.01
N SER A 66 -18.48 -5.36 -12.08
CA SER A 66 -18.10 -5.91 -13.38
C SER A 66 -17.95 -4.80 -14.39
N VAL A 67 -16.76 -4.66 -15.01
CA VAL A 67 -16.52 -3.64 -16.03
C VAL A 67 -15.66 -4.18 -17.16
N ARG A 68 -15.90 -3.67 -18.37
CA ARG A 68 -14.96 -3.88 -19.47
C ARG A 68 -13.66 -3.15 -19.17
N GLN A 69 -12.62 -3.90 -18.83
CA GLN A 69 -11.29 -3.36 -18.63
C GLN A 69 -10.66 -3.07 -19.99
N THR A 70 -10.26 -1.82 -20.19
CA THR A 70 -9.52 -1.39 -21.38
C THR A 70 -8.03 -1.25 -21.07
N SER A 71 -7.20 -1.17 -22.10
CA SER A 71 -5.74 -1.06 -21.96
C SER A 71 -5.23 0.36 -21.65
N VAL A 72 -6.13 1.33 -21.44
CA VAL A 72 -5.78 2.77 -21.35
C VAL A 72 -6.12 3.37 -19.99
N LYS A 73 -7.09 2.80 -19.28
CA LYS A 73 -7.65 3.36 -18.04
C LYS A 73 -7.48 2.38 -16.89
N ALA A 74 -7.28 2.91 -15.68
CA ALA A 74 -7.35 2.09 -14.47
C ALA A 74 -8.75 1.45 -14.35
N PHE A 75 -8.85 0.33 -13.64
CA PHE A 75 -10.14 -0.34 -13.43
C PHE A 75 -11.19 0.57 -12.80
N ILE A 76 -10.79 1.35 -11.78
CA ILE A 76 -11.70 2.28 -11.12
C ILE A 76 -12.18 3.38 -12.09
N ASP A 77 -11.32 3.87 -12.98
CA ASP A 77 -11.71 4.87 -13.99
C ASP A 77 -12.68 4.30 -15.01
N ASN A 78 -12.52 3.02 -15.40
CA ASN A 78 -13.50 2.33 -16.25
C ASN A 78 -14.85 2.20 -15.52
N ALA A 79 -14.84 1.83 -14.24
CA ALA A 79 -16.05 1.68 -13.44
C ALA A 79 -16.77 3.02 -13.19
N ILE A 80 -16.03 4.10 -12.93
CA ILE A 80 -16.56 5.47 -12.84
C ILE A 80 -17.18 5.88 -14.16
N ALA A 81 -16.47 5.69 -15.29
CA ALA A 81 -16.97 6.05 -16.61
C ALA A 81 -18.22 5.25 -17.02
N ALA A 82 -18.36 4.02 -16.53
CA ALA A 82 -19.54 3.19 -16.73
C ALA A 82 -20.71 3.56 -15.80
N ASN A 83 -20.50 4.44 -14.83
CA ASN A 83 -21.50 4.85 -13.82
C ASN A 83 -22.11 3.66 -13.05
N ILE A 84 -21.27 2.68 -12.71
CA ILE A 84 -21.70 1.44 -12.02
C ILE A 84 -21.30 1.41 -10.54
N LEU A 85 -20.57 2.43 -10.07
CA LEU A 85 -20.17 2.54 -8.66
C LEU A 85 -21.21 3.37 -7.91
N ALA A 86 -21.56 2.94 -6.69
CA ALA A 86 -22.34 3.77 -5.78
C ALA A 86 -21.62 5.08 -5.43
N GLN A 87 -20.29 5.03 -5.33
CA GLN A 87 -19.40 6.15 -5.08
C GLN A 87 -18.05 5.89 -5.76
N PRO A 88 -17.36 6.93 -6.29
CA PRO A 88 -16.08 6.78 -6.97
C PRO A 88 -14.92 6.62 -5.99
N ALA A 89 -14.99 5.68 -5.03
CA ALA A 89 -13.93 5.50 -4.04
C ALA A 89 -13.58 4.04 -3.75
N VAL A 90 -12.35 3.84 -3.29
CA VAL A 90 -11.83 2.53 -2.84
C VAL A 90 -11.44 2.64 -1.38
N SER A 91 -11.88 1.68 -0.57
CA SER A 91 -11.41 1.51 0.81
C SER A 91 -10.31 0.45 0.89
N ALA A 92 -9.23 0.74 1.61
CA ALA A 92 -8.18 -0.22 1.92
C ALA A 92 -8.05 -0.40 3.43
N PHE A 93 -8.04 -1.66 3.85
CA PHE A 93 -7.81 -2.08 5.23
C PHE A 93 -7.32 -3.51 5.26
N LEU A 94 -6.14 -3.80 5.81
CA LEU A 94 -5.62 -5.15 5.66
C LEU A 94 -6.32 -6.19 6.56
N PRO A 95 -6.55 -7.41 6.04
CA PRO A 95 -6.02 -7.99 4.79
C PRO A 95 -6.90 -7.79 3.53
N SER A 96 -7.78 -6.78 3.48
CA SER A 96 -8.73 -6.55 2.38
C SER A 96 -8.56 -5.20 1.65
N VAL A 97 -8.92 -5.17 0.38
CA VAL A 97 -9.18 -3.93 -0.37
C VAL A 97 -10.56 -4.08 -0.98
N ARG A 98 -11.44 -3.08 -0.77
CA ARG A 98 -12.85 -3.15 -1.19
C ARG A 98 -13.29 -1.86 -1.87
N LEU A 99 -14.11 -1.99 -2.90
CA LEU A 99 -15.00 -0.91 -3.33
C LEU A 99 -15.98 -0.67 -2.18
N ILE A 100 -16.16 0.60 -1.79
CA ILE A 100 -16.58 1.05 -0.44
C ILE A 100 -17.48 0.07 0.33
N GLY A 101 -17.03 -0.32 1.53
CA GLY A 101 -17.85 -1.02 2.52
C GLY A 101 -17.72 -0.36 3.90
N GLU A 102 -18.84 0.06 4.48
CA GLU A 102 -18.91 0.65 5.81
C GLU A 102 -18.87 -0.44 6.89
N SER A 103 -17.95 -0.35 7.86
CA SER A 103 -17.99 -1.01 9.20
C SER A 103 -16.63 -1.30 9.83
N ARG A 104 -15.51 -1.09 9.11
CA ARG A 104 -14.17 -1.53 9.55
C ARG A 104 -13.32 -0.43 10.19
N TYR A 105 -13.93 0.63 10.72
CA TYR A 105 -13.20 1.69 11.43
C TYR A 105 -13.89 2.07 12.74
N THR A 106 -13.15 2.73 13.63
CA THR A 106 -13.67 3.34 14.85
C THR A 106 -13.65 4.87 14.75
N GLY A 107 -14.54 5.54 15.48
CA GLY A 107 -14.64 6.99 15.44
C GLY A 107 -15.19 7.52 14.11
N SER A 108 -14.48 8.45 13.49
CA SER A 108 -14.95 9.18 12.30
C SER A 108 -13.86 9.24 11.25
N LEU A 109 -14.23 9.12 9.98
CA LEU A 109 -13.36 9.37 8.85
C LEU A 109 -12.93 10.85 8.81
N ARG A 110 -11.65 11.08 8.57
CA ARG A 110 -11.05 12.42 8.58
C ARG A 110 -10.30 12.68 7.30
N TYR A 111 -10.56 13.84 6.72
CA TYR A 111 -9.96 14.28 5.48
C TYR A 111 -8.46 14.55 5.64
N VAL A 112 -7.68 14.02 4.70
CA VAL A 112 -6.26 14.28 4.52
C VAL A 112 -6.08 14.80 3.09
N PRO A 113 -5.59 16.04 2.91
CA PRO A 113 -5.42 16.62 1.59
C PRO A 113 -4.41 15.85 0.75
N VAL A 114 -4.76 15.56 -0.50
CA VAL A 114 -3.81 15.04 -1.50
C VAL A 114 -3.01 16.20 -2.08
N THR A 115 -1.68 16.13 -1.96
CA THR A 115 -0.78 17.23 -2.35
C THR A 115 -0.31 17.15 -3.80
N LYS A 116 -0.45 15.98 -4.45
CA LYS A 116 -0.12 15.79 -5.87
C LYS A 116 -1.07 14.79 -6.53
N LYS A 117 -1.95 15.27 -7.41
CA LYS A 117 -2.84 14.42 -8.21
C LYS A 117 -2.04 13.41 -9.04
N GLY A 118 -2.59 12.20 -9.21
CA GLY A 118 -1.91 11.06 -9.82
C GLY A 118 -1.10 10.21 -8.84
N TYR A 119 -0.91 10.68 -7.60
CA TYR A 119 -0.36 9.91 -6.49
C TYR A 119 -1.24 10.12 -5.26
N TRP A 120 -1.35 9.12 -4.39
CA TRP A 120 -1.94 9.29 -3.05
C TRP A 120 -0.94 9.93 -2.09
N LYS A 121 -0.37 11.05 -2.53
CA LYS A 121 0.66 11.80 -1.81
C LYS A 121 0.00 12.76 -0.84
N VAL A 122 0.48 12.75 0.39
CA VAL A 122 -0.02 13.52 1.51
C VAL A 122 1.14 14.19 2.24
N HIS A 123 0.84 15.32 2.88
CA HIS A 123 1.79 15.99 3.74
C HIS A 123 1.77 15.35 5.15
N ILE A 124 2.91 14.83 5.59
CA ILE A 124 3.12 14.33 6.95
C ILE A 124 3.81 15.45 7.73
N SER A 125 3.07 16.05 8.66
CA SER A 125 3.53 17.25 9.39
C SER A 125 4.39 16.92 10.61
N ASP A 126 4.32 15.70 11.12
CA ASP A 126 5.15 15.22 12.23
C ASP A 126 5.14 13.69 12.28
N VAL A 127 6.20 13.10 12.83
CA VAL A 127 6.25 11.70 13.23
C VAL A 127 6.52 11.64 14.72
N LYS A 128 5.72 10.87 15.46
CA LYS A 128 5.84 10.75 16.91
C LYS A 128 6.22 9.33 17.30
N VAL A 129 7.30 9.18 18.07
CA VAL A 129 7.68 7.89 18.67
C VAL A 129 7.21 7.89 20.10
N THR A 130 6.35 6.92 20.46
CA THR A 130 5.81 6.78 21.82
C THR A 130 5.19 8.08 22.37
N GLY A 131 4.58 8.87 21.47
CA GLY A 131 3.96 10.17 21.77
C GLY A 131 4.90 11.38 21.74
N THR A 132 6.22 11.18 21.59
CA THR A 132 7.21 12.26 21.50
C THR A 132 7.39 12.69 20.05
N SER A 133 7.18 13.97 19.77
CA SER A 133 7.41 14.59 18.45
C SER A 133 8.88 14.50 18.03
N THR A 134 9.10 14.21 16.74
CA THR A 134 10.43 14.29 16.13
C THR A 134 10.66 15.62 15.43
N GLY A 135 9.59 16.39 15.17
CA GLY A 135 9.65 17.64 14.42
C GLY A 135 9.93 17.45 12.92
N VAL A 136 9.89 16.20 12.44
CA VAL A 136 10.14 15.88 11.05
C VAL A 136 8.86 16.05 10.23
N SER A 137 8.96 16.79 9.14
CA SER A 137 7.86 17.01 8.21
C SER A 137 8.30 16.80 6.78
N LEU A 138 7.57 15.96 6.03
CA LEU A 138 7.89 15.56 4.66
C LEU A 138 6.61 15.13 3.91
N GLU A 139 6.73 14.99 2.60
CA GLU A 139 5.70 14.38 1.77
C GLU A 139 5.84 12.87 1.78
N GLY A 140 4.72 12.14 1.81
CA GLY A 140 4.72 10.69 1.69
C GLY A 140 3.53 10.18 0.88
N VAL A 141 3.63 8.96 0.38
CA VAL A 141 2.58 8.31 -0.40
C VAL A 141 1.98 7.16 0.39
N ILE A 142 0.65 7.09 0.47
CA ILE A 142 -0.03 5.93 1.02
C ILE A 142 -0.18 4.89 -0.09
N ASN A 143 0.42 3.71 0.09
CA ASN A 143 0.55 2.72 -0.98
C ASN A 143 0.25 1.29 -0.50
N THR A 144 -0.82 0.70 -1.03
CA THR A 144 -1.21 -0.71 -0.78
C THR A 144 -0.30 -1.75 -1.43
N CYS A 145 0.73 -1.33 -2.18
CA CYS A 145 1.67 -2.22 -2.86
C CYS A 145 3.08 -2.17 -2.30
N THR A 146 3.23 -1.74 -1.06
CA THR A 146 4.50 -1.81 -0.33
C THR A 146 4.24 -2.43 1.02
N THR A 147 4.91 -3.52 1.34
CA THR A 147 4.69 -4.25 2.59
C THR A 147 5.06 -3.42 3.82
N LEU A 148 6.20 -2.73 3.75
CA LEU A 148 6.75 -1.98 4.87
C LEU A 148 6.44 -0.49 4.74
N THR A 149 6.65 0.26 5.82
CA THR A 149 6.77 1.71 5.72
C THR A 149 8.20 2.05 5.32
N ILE A 150 8.39 2.85 4.28
CA ILE A 150 9.71 3.26 3.79
C ILE A 150 9.86 4.75 4.04
N MET A 151 10.98 5.16 4.61
CA MET A 151 11.23 6.56 4.98
C MET A 151 12.71 6.92 4.76
N GLY A 152 13.00 8.22 4.62
CA GLY A 152 14.35 8.73 4.40
C GLY A 152 15.32 8.42 5.54
N ASN A 153 16.60 8.26 5.21
CA ASN A 153 17.63 7.73 6.13
C ASN A 153 17.78 8.56 7.40
N VAL A 154 17.86 9.90 7.25
CA VAL A 154 18.09 10.83 8.38
C VAL A 154 17.01 10.67 9.46
N VAL A 155 15.76 10.55 9.02
CA VAL A 155 14.59 10.51 9.90
C VAL A 155 14.49 9.15 10.56
N VAL A 156 14.69 8.11 9.77
CA VAL A 156 14.69 6.73 10.23
C VAL A 156 15.77 6.52 11.30
N ALA A 157 16.99 7.03 11.09
CA ALA A 157 18.05 7.03 12.11
C ALA A 157 17.68 7.77 13.41
N GLN A 158 16.88 8.84 13.34
CA GLN A 158 16.36 9.54 14.53
C GLN A 158 15.30 8.71 15.26
N LEU A 159 14.34 8.14 14.53
CA LEU A 159 13.30 7.27 15.09
C LEU A 159 13.91 6.10 15.87
N TYR A 160 14.98 5.49 15.36
CA TYR A 160 15.62 4.34 16.03
C TYR A 160 16.30 4.67 17.33
N LYS A 161 16.87 5.86 17.48
CA LYS A 161 17.49 6.25 18.76
C LYS A 161 16.47 6.25 19.89
N SER A 162 15.20 6.44 19.57
CA SER A 162 14.08 6.40 20.51
C SER A 162 13.53 5.00 20.77
N ILE A 163 13.98 3.98 20.03
CA ILE A 163 13.52 2.59 20.18
C ILE A 163 14.62 1.75 20.82
N ASN A 164 14.40 1.32 22.06
CA ASN A 164 15.36 0.52 22.79
C ASN A 164 15.63 -0.83 22.09
N GLY A 165 16.90 -1.13 21.86
CA GLY A 165 17.35 -2.37 21.19
C GLY A 165 17.28 -2.34 19.65
N ALA A 166 16.93 -1.21 19.03
CA ALA A 166 16.99 -1.08 17.59
C ALA A 166 18.44 -1.13 17.06
N THR A 167 18.68 -1.90 16.00
CA THR A 167 20.01 -2.06 15.38
C THR A 167 19.92 -2.16 13.87
N TYR A 168 20.94 -1.71 13.15
CA TYR A 168 21.05 -1.92 11.70
C TYR A 168 21.88 -3.16 11.40
N SER A 169 21.38 -4.02 10.51
CA SER A 169 22.13 -5.18 10.01
C SER A 169 22.52 -4.96 8.55
N SER A 170 23.79 -4.68 8.31
CA SER A 170 24.33 -4.54 6.95
C SER A 170 24.23 -5.83 6.15
N SER A 171 24.26 -7.00 6.81
CA SER A 171 24.13 -8.30 6.13
C SER A 171 22.71 -8.59 5.67
N LEU A 172 21.70 -8.10 6.41
CA LEU A 172 20.29 -8.21 6.05
C LEU A 172 19.77 -7.00 5.27
N GLY A 173 20.59 -5.94 5.17
CA GLY A 173 20.24 -4.71 4.46
C GLY A 173 19.08 -3.95 5.11
N GLY A 174 18.92 -4.02 6.43
CA GLY A 174 17.76 -3.46 7.10
C GLY A 174 17.90 -3.30 8.59
N TRP A 175 16.97 -2.53 9.14
CA TRP A 175 16.84 -2.27 10.58
C TRP A 175 16.02 -3.35 11.28
N LEU A 176 16.46 -3.64 12.49
CA LEU A 176 15.97 -4.69 13.34
C LEU A 176 15.57 -4.11 14.69
N ILE A 177 14.58 -4.72 15.33
CA ILE A 177 14.15 -4.41 16.69
C ILE A 177 13.95 -5.70 17.51
N PRO A 178 13.91 -5.63 18.85
CA PRO A 178 13.56 -6.78 19.67
C PRO A 178 12.13 -7.25 19.36
N CYS A 179 11.94 -8.55 19.12
CA CYS A 179 10.60 -9.11 18.88
C CYS A 179 9.68 -8.96 20.10
N SER A 180 10.21 -8.78 21.31
CA SER A 180 9.43 -8.53 22.52
C SER A 180 8.64 -7.22 22.47
N LEU A 181 9.05 -6.24 21.64
CA LEU A 181 8.26 -5.04 21.37
C LEU A 181 6.94 -5.37 20.67
N GLY A 182 6.83 -6.56 20.07
CA GLY A 182 5.58 -7.08 19.50
C GLY A 182 4.43 -7.16 20.51
N SER A 183 4.74 -7.21 21.81
CA SER A 183 3.76 -7.23 22.91
C SER A 183 3.58 -5.87 23.59
N SER A 184 4.21 -4.81 23.08
CA SER A 184 4.09 -3.45 23.63
C SER A 184 2.73 -2.82 23.28
N SER A 185 2.27 -1.90 24.13
CA SER A 185 1.12 -1.04 23.85
C SER A 185 1.52 0.29 23.19
N GLU A 186 2.81 0.48 22.96
CA GLU A 186 3.37 1.67 22.33
C GLU A 186 3.16 1.68 20.81
N SER A 187 3.25 2.87 20.23
CA SER A 187 3.04 3.09 18.80
C SER A 187 3.95 4.18 18.25
N ILE A 188 4.06 4.19 16.92
CA ILE A 188 4.53 5.34 16.15
C ILE A 188 3.33 5.99 15.48
N SER A 189 3.28 7.31 15.51
CA SER A 189 2.18 8.07 14.91
C SER A 189 2.68 8.96 13.78
N PHE A 190 1.90 9.02 12.70
CA PHE A 190 2.12 9.93 11.58
C PHE A 190 1.05 11.02 11.64
N THR A 191 1.48 12.27 11.75
CA THR A 191 0.56 13.41 11.84
C THR A 191 0.22 13.89 10.44
N MET A 192 -1.05 13.80 10.05
CA MET A 192 -1.56 14.22 8.75
C MET A 192 -2.91 14.89 8.93
N GLY A 193 -3.21 15.96 8.19
CA GLY A 193 -4.50 16.67 8.32
C GLY A 193 -4.81 17.15 9.75
N GLY A 194 -3.77 17.42 10.56
CA GLY A 194 -3.90 17.84 11.97
C GLY A 194 -4.26 16.72 12.95
N ARG A 195 -4.09 15.44 12.59
CA ARG A 195 -4.35 14.29 13.47
C ARG A 195 -3.25 13.25 13.42
N ASP A 196 -3.09 12.54 14.53
CA ASP A 196 -2.14 11.46 14.70
C ASP A 196 -2.77 10.13 14.25
N TYR A 197 -2.15 9.46 13.27
CA TYR A 197 -2.52 8.12 12.82
C TYR A 197 -1.49 7.12 13.30
N GLN A 198 -1.91 6.21 14.17
CA GLN A 198 -1.02 5.33 14.91
C GLN A 198 -0.72 4.04 14.15
N VAL A 199 0.47 3.49 14.39
CA VAL A 199 0.91 2.15 14.00
C VAL A 199 1.52 1.49 15.24
N SER A 200 0.92 0.39 15.69
CA SER A 200 1.37 -0.31 16.89
C SER A 200 2.78 -0.91 16.72
N LEU A 201 3.57 -0.92 17.80
CA LEU A 201 4.83 -1.68 17.83
C LEU A 201 4.61 -3.18 17.62
N THR A 202 3.42 -3.70 17.89
CA THR A 202 3.02 -5.07 17.52
C THR A 202 3.17 -5.34 16.04
N ASP A 203 2.75 -4.40 15.19
CA ASP A 203 2.86 -4.55 13.74
C ASP A 203 4.23 -4.14 13.21
N LEU A 204 4.92 -3.21 13.90
CA LEU A 204 6.26 -2.80 13.53
C LEU A 204 7.33 -3.84 13.90
N ALA A 205 7.09 -4.74 14.85
CA ALA A 205 7.87 -5.97 15.02
C ALA A 205 7.46 -7.00 13.95
N TRP A 206 7.69 -6.66 12.68
CA TRP A 206 7.03 -7.26 11.52
C TRP A 206 7.17 -8.78 11.44
N ALA A 207 8.40 -9.29 11.49
CA ALA A 207 8.67 -10.72 11.47
C ALA A 207 10.06 -11.04 12.06
N PRO A 208 10.24 -12.18 12.75
CA PRO A 208 11.55 -12.65 13.17
C PRO A 208 12.49 -12.80 11.96
N VAL A 209 13.76 -12.38 12.10
CA VAL A 209 14.75 -12.48 11.00
C VAL A 209 14.98 -13.94 10.55
N ILE A 210 14.80 -14.88 11.48
CA ILE A 210 14.68 -16.32 11.25
C ILE A 210 13.67 -16.86 12.27
N ALA A 211 13.07 -18.01 11.98
CA ALA A 211 12.12 -18.66 12.89
C ALA A 211 12.75 -18.86 14.28
N GLY A 212 12.05 -18.38 15.32
CA GLY A 212 12.50 -18.47 16.71
C GLY A 212 13.48 -17.37 17.17
N SER A 213 13.87 -16.44 16.30
CA SER A 213 14.74 -15.32 16.68
C SER A 213 14.05 -14.39 17.68
N SER A 214 14.81 -13.85 18.63
CA SER A 214 14.40 -12.73 19.50
C SER A 214 14.50 -11.36 18.81
N THR A 215 14.99 -11.34 17.57
CA THR A 215 15.19 -10.14 16.75
C THR A 215 14.29 -10.18 15.53
N CYS A 216 13.56 -9.09 15.30
CA CYS A 216 12.58 -8.95 14.24
C CYS A 216 13.05 -7.90 13.23
N PHE A 217 12.76 -8.11 11.96
CA PHE A 217 12.80 -7.03 10.97
C PHE A 217 11.80 -5.96 11.40
N TYR A 218 12.26 -4.71 11.35
CA TYR A 218 11.43 -3.59 11.71
C TYR A 218 10.53 -3.17 10.55
N GLY A 219 9.28 -2.83 10.86
CA GLY A 219 8.24 -2.49 9.89
C GLY A 219 8.45 -1.14 9.20
N ILE A 220 9.34 -0.29 9.71
CA ILE A 220 9.83 0.90 9.01
C ILE A 220 11.24 0.60 8.50
N GLN A 221 11.55 0.90 7.25
CA GLN A 221 12.88 0.72 6.68
C GLN A 221 13.35 1.99 5.99
N VAL A 222 14.66 2.05 5.74
CA VAL A 222 15.28 3.17 5.02
C VAL A 222 15.02 3.02 3.53
N GLY A 223 14.58 4.10 2.88
CA GLY A 223 14.57 4.26 1.43
C GLY A 223 15.37 5.47 0.99
N GLU A 224 15.02 6.00 -0.18
CA GLU A 224 15.55 7.28 -0.67
C GLU A 224 15.05 8.43 0.21
N ASP A 225 15.86 9.49 0.34
CA ASP A 225 15.60 10.56 1.32
C ASP A 225 14.31 11.35 1.04
N ASP A 226 13.86 11.40 -0.22
CA ASP A 226 12.69 12.15 -0.69
C ASP A 226 11.46 11.27 -0.95
N LEU A 227 11.55 9.95 -0.76
CA LEU A 227 10.45 9.03 -0.99
C LEU A 227 10.02 8.34 0.30
N TRP A 228 8.92 8.84 0.87
CA TRP A 228 8.24 8.14 1.96
C TRP A 228 7.05 7.35 1.43
N ILE A 229 6.93 6.12 1.89
CA ILE A 229 5.84 5.22 1.53
C ILE A 229 5.22 4.69 2.81
N LEU A 230 3.97 5.06 3.06
CA LEU A 230 3.14 4.46 4.10
C LEU A 230 2.45 3.21 3.51
N GLY A 231 3.10 2.07 3.70
CA GLY A 231 2.70 0.78 3.15
C GLY A 231 1.66 0.02 3.97
N ASP A 232 1.64 -1.29 3.80
CA ASP A 232 0.75 -2.23 4.46
C ASP A 232 0.83 -2.12 5.99
N ILE A 233 2.03 -1.90 6.54
CA ILE A 233 2.23 -1.63 7.99
C ILE A 233 1.32 -0.49 8.49
N PHE A 234 1.19 0.60 7.71
CA PHE A 234 0.31 1.71 8.04
C PHE A 234 -1.17 1.36 7.84
N ILE A 235 -1.50 0.75 6.69
CA ILE A 235 -2.89 0.43 6.28
C ILE A 235 -3.51 -0.70 7.12
N LYS A 236 -2.68 -1.55 7.74
CA LYS A 236 -3.10 -2.54 8.73
C LYS A 236 -3.62 -1.88 10.01
N ASN A 237 -3.16 -0.67 10.34
CA ASN A 237 -3.61 0.06 11.53
C ASN A 237 -4.67 1.12 11.22
N ASN A 238 -4.75 1.57 9.96
CA ASN A 238 -5.56 2.71 9.55
C ASN A 238 -6.44 2.37 8.35
N TYR A 239 -7.75 2.52 8.51
CA TYR A 239 -8.71 2.41 7.43
C TYR A 239 -8.60 3.63 6.52
N CYS A 240 -8.26 3.41 5.25
CA CYS A 240 -8.07 4.47 4.27
C CYS A 240 -9.14 4.39 3.19
N VAL A 241 -9.77 5.52 2.86
CA VAL A 241 -10.66 5.67 1.70
C VAL A 241 -10.01 6.61 0.71
N PHE A 242 -9.83 6.15 -0.51
CA PHE A 242 -9.26 6.85 -1.64
C PHE A 242 -10.39 7.29 -2.56
N ASP A 243 -10.74 8.57 -2.54
CA ASP A 243 -11.77 9.16 -3.39
C ASP A 243 -11.17 9.51 -4.76
N HIS A 244 -11.66 8.85 -5.80
CA HIS A 244 -11.28 9.03 -7.20
C HIS A 244 -12.23 9.99 -7.95
N SER A 245 -13.02 10.80 -7.23
CA SER A 245 -13.80 11.88 -7.83
C SER A 245 -12.91 12.96 -8.49
N ALA A 246 -13.53 13.97 -9.10
CA ALA A 246 -12.81 15.06 -9.77
C ALA A 246 -11.88 15.85 -8.82
N ASP A 247 -12.12 15.78 -7.51
CA ASP A 247 -11.24 16.31 -6.49
C ASP A 247 -10.72 15.18 -5.57
N PRO A 248 -9.64 14.48 -5.98
CA PRO A 248 -9.18 13.31 -5.27
C PRO A 248 -8.78 13.63 -3.84
N SER A 249 -9.22 12.78 -2.91
CA SER A 249 -8.94 12.96 -1.49
C SER A 249 -8.72 11.63 -0.79
N ILE A 250 -8.08 11.69 0.38
CA ILE A 250 -7.98 10.54 1.27
C ILE A 250 -8.76 10.86 2.52
N THR A 251 -9.60 9.93 2.97
CA THR A 251 -10.11 9.97 4.35
C THR A 251 -9.59 8.78 5.14
N ILE A 252 -9.17 9.03 6.37
CA ILE A 252 -8.52 8.04 7.22
C ILE A 252 -9.21 7.99 8.58
N ALA A 253 -9.39 6.78 9.11
CA ALA A 253 -9.82 6.53 10.48
C ALA A 253 -9.03 5.35 11.09
N PRO A 254 -8.94 5.25 12.43
CA PRO A 254 -8.37 4.08 13.07
C PRO A 254 -9.12 2.81 12.68
N LEU A 255 -8.39 1.75 12.35
CA LEU A 255 -9.00 0.49 11.93
C LEU A 255 -9.74 -0.17 13.10
N LYS A 256 -10.90 -0.77 12.79
CA LYS A 256 -11.65 -1.64 13.70
C LYS A 256 -11.45 -3.09 13.26
N TYR A 257 -10.86 -3.89 14.14
CA TYR A 257 -10.66 -5.31 13.93
C TYR A 257 -11.97 -6.10 14.09
#